data_AF-A0A924K3H8-F1
#
_entry.id   AF-A0A924K3H8-F1
#
_cell.length_a   1.000
_cell.length_b   1.000
_cell.length_c   1.000
_cell.angle_alpha   90.00
_cell.angle_beta   90.00
_cell.angle_gamma   90.00
#
_symmetry.space_group_name_H-M   'P 1'
#
loop_
_entity.id
_entity.type
_entity.pdbx_description
1 polymer ?
#
loop_
_entity_poly.entity_id
_entity_poly.type
_entity_poly.pdbx_seq_one_letter_code
_entity_poly.pdbx_strand_id
1 'polypeptide(L)'
;MNKTLIALCLALAGTASFAASHTGAPMAPAAAPMATAPMSSMTKDEAKAAKKKAEANYKSAKKACKPLKYSEEKVCKKEAKAVHEKAEADIKMATAKK
;
A
#
# COMPACT_ATOMS: atom_id res chain seq x y z
N MET A 1 -10.37 -8.70 34.19
CA MET A 1 -11.55 -7.94 33.70
C MET A 1 -11.03 -6.82 32.80
N ASN A 2 -11.03 -6.79 31.47
CA ASN A 2 -11.79 -7.46 30.40
C ASN A 2 -13.31 -7.41 30.53
N LYS A 3 -13.86 -6.23 30.26
CA LYS A 3 -15.21 -5.99 29.73
C LYS A 3 -15.43 -4.49 29.69
N THR A 4 -15.15 -3.87 28.55
CA THR A 4 -16.05 -2.92 27.90
C THR A 4 -15.41 -2.30 26.66
N LEU A 5 -16.15 -2.41 25.55
CA LEU A 5 -16.14 -1.48 24.42
C LEU A 5 -15.04 -1.65 23.36
N ILE A 6 -14.85 -2.90 22.95
CA ILE A 6 -14.68 -3.23 21.52
C ILE A 6 -16.09 -3.23 20.91
N ALA A 7 -16.54 -2.08 20.40
CA ALA A 7 -17.82 -1.97 19.68
C ALA A 7 -17.79 -0.86 18.62
N LEU A 8 -16.62 -0.61 18.02
CA LEU A 8 -16.48 0.39 16.96
C LEU A 8 -15.52 -0.09 15.87
N CYS A 9 -15.78 -1.27 15.31
CA CYS A 9 -15.21 -1.66 14.02
C CYS A 9 -15.98 -2.86 13.45
N LEU A 10 -16.98 -2.63 12.58
CA LEU A 10 -17.44 -3.58 11.55
C LEU A 10 -18.63 -3.00 10.75
N ALA A 11 -18.45 -1.82 10.19
CA ALA A 11 -19.32 -1.30 9.13
C ALA A 11 -18.52 -0.39 8.18
N LEU A 12 -17.39 -0.88 7.67
CA LEU A 12 -16.68 -0.29 6.52
C LEU A 12 -15.68 -1.31 5.93
N ALA A 13 -16.17 -2.52 5.68
CA ALA A 13 -15.49 -3.53 4.86
C ALA A 13 -16.52 -4.19 3.91
N GLY A 14 -17.28 -3.34 3.20
CA GLY A 14 -18.00 -3.73 2.00
C GLY A 14 -17.15 -3.38 0.79
N THR A 15 -16.36 -4.34 0.31
CA THR A 15 -16.14 -4.70 -1.11
C THR A 15 -14.98 -5.69 -1.21
N ALA A 16 -15.37 -6.96 -1.06
CA ALA A 16 -14.83 -8.17 -1.69
C ALA A 16 -13.31 -8.36 -1.82
N SER A 17 -12.72 -9.13 -0.90
CA SER A 17 -12.13 -10.46 -1.21
C SER A 17 -11.33 -10.97 -0.01
N PHE A 18 -11.87 -11.95 0.71
CA PHE A 18 -11.03 -12.95 1.36
C PHE A 18 -11.53 -14.33 0.95
N ALA A 19 -10.56 -15.18 0.66
CA ALA A 19 -10.60 -16.31 -0.23
C ALA A 19 -11.56 -17.44 0.19
N ALA A 20 -11.94 -18.20 -0.83
CA ALA A 20 -12.54 -19.52 -0.72
C ALA A 20 -11.74 -20.46 0.18
N SER A 21 -12.46 -21.15 1.07
CA SER A 21 -12.15 -22.53 1.44
C SER A 21 -13.39 -23.15 2.11
N HIS A 22 -14.16 -23.88 1.28
CA HIS A 22 -15.10 -25.00 1.58
C HIS A 22 -16.36 -24.61 2.39
N THR A 23 -17.60 -24.75 1.90
CA THR A 23 -18.26 -25.96 1.35
C THR A 23 -19.58 -25.60 0.66
N GLY A 24 -19.88 -26.24 -0.48
CA GLY A 24 -21.27 -26.53 -0.87
C GLY A 24 -21.89 -25.80 -2.07
N ALA A 25 -21.60 -26.32 -3.28
CA ALA A 25 -22.53 -26.50 -4.40
C ALA A 25 -22.99 -25.24 -5.21
N PRO A 26 -23.43 -25.42 -6.49
CA PRO A 26 -22.97 -24.70 -7.69
C PRO A 26 -23.90 -23.51 -8.02
N MET A 27 -23.66 -22.58 -8.96
CA MET A 27 -23.67 -22.72 -10.42
C MET A 27 -23.36 -21.34 -11.06
N ALA A 28 -22.91 -21.36 -12.32
CA ALA A 28 -22.81 -20.28 -13.33
C ALA A 28 -21.41 -19.64 -13.57
N PRO A 29 -20.68 -20.07 -14.62
CA PRO A 29 -19.48 -19.39 -15.09
C PRO A 29 -19.88 -18.26 -16.06
N ALA A 30 -19.91 -17.02 -15.59
CA ALA A 30 -19.84 -15.87 -16.49
C ALA A 30 -18.39 -15.44 -16.57
N ALA A 31 -17.72 -15.87 -17.63
CA ALA A 31 -16.41 -15.38 -18.02
C ALA A 31 -16.46 -13.86 -18.20
N ALA A 32 -15.94 -13.11 -17.23
CA ALA A 32 -15.55 -11.72 -17.43
C ALA A 32 -14.04 -11.73 -17.75
N PRO A 33 -13.61 -11.08 -18.85
CA PRO A 33 -12.20 -11.05 -19.21
C PRO A 33 -11.46 -10.32 -18.10
N MET A 34 -10.37 -10.93 -17.63
CA MET A 34 -9.41 -10.24 -16.79
C MET A 34 -8.94 -9.02 -17.57
N ALA A 35 -9.35 -7.83 -17.11
CA ALA A 35 -8.82 -6.58 -17.60
C ALA A 35 -7.33 -6.59 -17.29
N THR A 36 -6.53 -6.94 -18.30
CA THR A 36 -5.11 -6.61 -18.36
C THR A 36 -5.04 -5.10 -18.34
N ALA A 37 -5.00 -4.51 -17.14
CA ALA A 37 -4.70 -3.10 -16.99
C ALA A 37 -3.34 -2.88 -17.67
N PRO A 38 -3.25 -2.05 -18.72
CA PRO A 38 -1.98 -1.76 -19.34
C PRO A 38 -1.09 -1.14 -18.26
N MET A 39 0.15 -1.62 -18.17
CA MET A 39 1.20 -0.92 -17.46
C MET A 39 1.42 0.42 -18.15
N SER A 40 0.66 1.43 -17.76
CA SER A 40 0.74 2.77 -18.31
C SER A 40 2.11 3.36 -17.99
N SER A 41 2.91 3.62 -19.02
CA SER A 41 4.17 4.36 -18.90
C SER A 41 3.93 5.73 -18.25
N MET A 42 4.40 5.91 -17.01
CA MET A 42 4.24 7.15 -16.26
C MET A 42 4.74 8.37 -17.03
N THR A 43 3.93 9.41 -17.09
CA THR A 43 4.34 10.72 -17.61
C THR A 43 5.28 11.45 -16.64
N LYS A 44 6.00 12.48 -17.12
CA LYS A 44 6.91 13.26 -16.26
C LYS A 44 6.16 13.98 -15.14
N ASP A 45 4.91 14.40 -15.38
CA ASP A 45 4.04 14.99 -14.37
C ASP A 45 3.57 13.97 -13.34
N GLU A 46 3.19 12.76 -13.78
CA GLU A 46 2.86 11.66 -12.86
C GLU A 46 4.07 11.24 -12.02
N ALA A 47 5.27 11.24 -12.59
CA ALA A 47 6.49 10.94 -11.86
C ALA A 47 6.81 12.01 -10.80
N LYS A 48 6.56 13.30 -11.11
CA LYS A 48 6.66 14.39 -10.12
C LYS A 48 5.64 14.21 -9.01
N ALA A 49 4.40 13.86 -9.34
CA ALA A 49 3.35 13.60 -8.36
C ALA A 49 3.69 12.38 -7.47
N ALA A 50 4.18 11.30 -8.08
CA ALA A 50 4.62 10.09 -7.39
C ALA A 50 5.81 10.38 -6.46
N LYS A 51 6.80 11.17 -6.90
CA LYS A 51 7.92 11.63 -6.07
C LYS A 51 7.44 12.43 -4.86
N LYS A 52 6.55 13.41 -5.07
CA LYS A 52 5.94 14.17 -3.96
C LYS A 52 5.19 13.27 -2.98
N LYS A 53 4.48 12.26 -3.48
CA LYS A 53 3.75 11.29 -2.65
C LYS A 53 4.71 10.40 -1.85
N ALA A 54 5.82 9.97 -2.46
CA ALA A 54 6.88 9.21 -1.78
C ALA A 54 7.53 10.05 -0.68
N GLU A 55 7.88 11.31 -0.94
CA GLU A 55 8.44 12.23 0.06
C GLU A 55 7.47 12.50 1.22
N ALA A 56 6.19 12.68 0.92
CA ALA A 56 5.15 12.85 1.94
C ALA A 56 5.05 11.60 2.82
N ASN A 57 5.06 10.40 2.22
CA ASN A 57 5.08 9.14 2.94
C ASN A 57 6.32 9.02 3.83
N TYR A 58 7.51 9.35 3.31
CA TYR A 58 8.75 9.34 4.08
C TYR A 58 8.70 10.29 5.28
N LYS A 59 8.15 11.50 5.12
CA LYS A 59 7.94 12.44 6.23
C LYS A 59 6.98 11.87 7.27
N SER A 60 5.84 11.32 6.86
CA SER A 60 4.87 10.72 7.77
C SER A 60 5.45 9.51 8.51
N ALA A 61 6.15 8.62 7.80
CA ALA A 61 6.85 7.48 8.39
C ALA A 61 7.90 7.95 9.41
N LYS A 62 8.71 8.96 9.10
CA LYS A 62 9.65 9.54 10.06
C LYS A 62 8.98 10.13 11.29
N LYS A 63 7.81 10.75 11.15
CA LYS A 63 7.04 11.24 12.30
C LYS A 63 6.49 10.08 13.13
N ALA A 64 6.03 9.02 12.49
CA ALA A 64 5.63 7.79 13.17
C ALA A 64 6.80 7.06 13.84
N CYS A 65 8.04 7.23 13.36
CA CYS A 65 9.24 6.70 14.00
C CYS A 65 9.70 7.50 15.22
N LYS A 66 9.42 8.81 15.31
CA LYS A 66 9.83 9.67 16.43
C LYS A 66 9.42 9.20 17.85
N PRO A 67 8.25 8.57 18.07
CA PRO A 67 7.91 8.03 19.39
C PRO A 67 8.74 6.80 19.80
N LEU A 68 9.44 6.16 18.87
CA LEU A 68 10.32 5.02 19.16
C LEU A 68 11.62 5.50 19.81
N LYS A 69 12.26 4.66 20.63
CA LYS A 69 13.51 4.99 21.31
C LYS A 69 14.68 4.15 20.82
N TYR A 70 15.89 4.70 20.95
CA TYR A 70 17.15 3.99 20.71
C TYR A 70 17.21 3.30 19.33
N SER A 71 17.37 1.98 19.31
CA SER A 71 17.56 1.18 18.11
C SER A 71 16.29 1.09 17.27
N GLU A 72 15.10 1.08 17.89
CA GLU A 72 13.84 1.03 17.15
C GLU A 72 13.64 2.30 16.32
N GLU A 73 14.01 3.47 16.86
CA GLU A 73 13.94 4.73 16.12
C GLU A 73 14.89 4.71 14.90
N LYS A 74 16.11 4.21 15.09
CA LYS A 74 17.10 4.09 14.03
C LYS A 74 16.67 3.09 12.95
N VAL A 75 16.17 1.93 13.33
CA VAL A 75 15.68 0.90 12.40
C VAL A 75 14.48 1.45 11.64
N CYS A 76 13.49 2.03 12.31
CA CYS A 76 12.33 2.63 11.66
C CYS A 76 12.71 3.74 10.66
N LYS A 77 13.65 4.63 11.02
CA LYS A 77 14.16 5.66 10.10
C LYS A 77 14.90 5.05 8.89
N LYS A 78 15.64 3.96 9.09
CA LYS A 78 16.33 3.25 8.00
C LYS A 78 15.32 2.59 7.05
N GLU A 79 14.35 1.87 7.59
CA GLU A 79 13.27 1.23 6.81
C GLU A 79 12.50 2.28 6.00
N ALA A 80 12.09 3.39 6.64
CA ALA A 80 11.42 4.48 5.97
C ALA A 80 12.26 5.08 4.81
N LYS A 81 13.58 5.20 5.01
CA LYS A 81 14.50 5.68 3.96
C LYS A 81 14.63 4.66 2.83
N ALA A 82 14.75 3.38 3.14
CA ALA A 82 14.84 2.31 2.14
C ALA A 82 13.57 2.25 1.27
N VAL A 83 12.39 2.36 1.88
CA VAL A 83 11.12 2.43 1.15
C VAL A 83 11.06 3.67 0.24
N HIS A 84 11.52 4.82 0.72
CA HIS A 84 11.58 6.04 -0.08
C HIS A 84 12.52 5.90 -1.29
N GLU A 85 13.74 5.39 -1.08
CA GLU A 85 14.72 5.19 -2.15
C GLU A 85 14.23 4.16 -3.17
N LYS A 86 13.58 3.08 -2.71
CA LYS A 86 12.96 2.09 -3.58
C LYS A 86 11.85 2.73 -4.42
N ALA A 87 10.95 3.48 -3.82
CA ALA A 87 9.89 4.19 -4.54
C ALA A 87 10.46 5.17 -5.57
N GLU A 88 11.51 5.92 -5.23
CA GLU A 88 12.19 6.79 -6.20
C GLU A 88 12.84 6.02 -7.35
N ALA A 89 13.43 4.84 -7.08
CA ALA A 89 14.00 3.98 -8.10
C ALA A 89 12.93 3.39 -9.02
N ASP A 90 11.82 2.91 -8.47
CA ASP A 90 10.66 2.41 -9.21
C ASP A 90 10.08 3.51 -10.13
N ILE A 91 9.94 4.75 -9.63
CA ILE A 91 9.48 5.90 -10.43
C ILE A 91 10.47 6.22 -11.55
N LYS A 92 11.78 6.26 -11.25
CA LYS A 92 12.82 6.50 -12.26
C LYS A 92 12.78 5.44 -13.35
N MET A 93 12.68 4.16 -12.98
CA MET A 93 12.53 3.03 -13.92
C MET A 93 11.28 3.15 -14.78
N ALA A 94 10.15 3.56 -14.21
CA ALA A 94 8.91 3.77 -14.95
C ALA A 94 8.98 4.95 -15.94
N THR A 95 9.76 5.99 -15.62
CA THR A 95 9.97 7.14 -16.52
C THR A 95 11.09 6.95 -17.54
N ALA A 96 12.11 6.15 -17.25
CA ALA A 96 13.27 5.92 -18.13
C ALA A 96 12.95 4.97 -19.29
N LYS A 97 11.82 4.25 -19.22
CA LYS A 97 11.30 3.38 -20.29
C LYS A 97 10.42 4.14 -21.30
N LYS A 98 10.34 5.47 -21.19
CA LYS A 98 9.56 6.33 -22.09
C LYS A 98 10.46 6.99 -23.12
#